data_AF-A0A336MFS1-F1
#
_entry.id   AF-A0A336MFS1-F1
#
_cell.length_a   1.000
_cell.length_b   1.000
_cell.length_c   1.000
_cell.angle_alpha   90.00
_cell.angle_beta   90.00
_cell.angle_gamma   90.00
#
_symmetry.space_group_name_H-M   'P 1'
#
loop_
_entity.id
_entity.type
_entity.pdbx_description
1 polymer ?
#
loop_
_entity_poly.entity_id
_entity_poly.type
_entity_poly.pdbx_seq_one_letter_code
_entity_poly.pdbx_strand_id
1 'polypeptide(L)'
;MGIYTHDIKSHYLIAQNLLKELANSDFKKNMAKDGSILNLFKKSFSVLEIMKKIPRSVILSDEMQTFINTKQEFDAIISGFSESWVFFGLSQTLNAPIILIAPQKLSIMVESFIGVYAHDSFVANPFLRLNDKMNFIERCINTLVNILMRLLIQFAIWNQEDLFAEISQTQNPI
;
A
#
# COMPACT_ATOMS: atom_id res chain seq x y z
N MET A 1 6.19 28.62 -6.58
CA MET A 1 6.76 27.27 -6.67
C MET A 1 6.43 26.56 -5.36
N GLY A 2 5.33 25.81 -5.35
CA GLY A 2 4.82 25.12 -4.17
C GLY A 2 5.06 23.63 -4.33
N ILE A 3 5.98 23.07 -3.54
CA ILE A 3 6.25 21.63 -3.50
C ILE A 3 5.59 21.06 -2.25
N TYR A 4 4.60 20.18 -2.40
CA TYR A 4 4.05 19.43 -1.28
C TYR A 4 4.89 18.17 -1.05
N THR A 5 5.51 18.05 0.12
CA THR A 5 6.13 16.81 0.57
C THR A 5 5.12 16.05 1.43
N HIS A 6 4.66 14.89 0.97
CA HIS A 6 3.85 13.98 1.78
C HIS A 6 4.69 13.52 2.98
N ASP A 7 4.50 14.21 4.11
CA ASP A 7 5.41 14.21 5.25
C ASP A 7 5.52 12.83 5.92
N ILE A 8 6.70 12.53 6.45
CA ILE A 8 7.03 11.38 7.29
C ILE A 8 6.07 11.26 8.48
N LYS A 9 5.46 12.37 8.95
CA LYS A 9 4.41 12.32 9.98
C LYS A 9 3.17 11.54 9.56
N SER A 10 2.73 11.64 8.32
CA SER A 10 1.58 10.85 7.83
C SER A 10 1.90 9.36 7.85
N HIS A 11 3.11 8.99 7.42
CA HIS A 11 3.62 7.63 7.45
C HIS A 11 3.81 7.14 8.89
N TYR A 12 4.23 8.02 9.80
CA TYR A 12 4.34 7.75 11.23
C TYR A 12 2.96 7.55 11.87
N LEU A 13 1.96 8.34 11.49
CA LEU A 13 0.58 8.20 11.98
C LEU A 13 -0.06 6.92 11.45
N ILE A 14 0.14 6.63 10.16
CA ILE A 14 -0.24 5.36 9.52
C ILE A 14 0.44 4.19 10.22
N ALA A 15 1.75 4.26 10.44
CA ALA A 15 2.51 3.22 11.12
C ALA A 15 2.08 3.05 12.59
N GLN A 16 1.82 4.14 13.32
CA GLN A 16 1.32 4.06 14.69
C GLN A 16 -0.10 3.49 14.76
N ASN A 17 -0.99 3.90 13.85
CA ASN A 17 -2.36 3.39 13.79
C ASN A 17 -2.38 1.92 13.36
N LEU A 18 -1.57 1.55 12.37
CA LEU A 18 -1.33 0.17 11.97
C LEU A 18 -0.78 -0.64 13.15
N LEU A 19 0.26 -0.16 13.84
CA LEU A 19 0.82 -0.84 15.01
C LEU A 19 -0.20 -0.95 16.15
N LYS A 20 -1.06 0.05 16.37
CA LYS A 20 -2.14 -0.02 17.35
C LYS A 20 -3.22 -1.02 16.96
N GLU A 21 -3.63 -1.07 15.69
CA GLU A 21 -4.57 -2.09 15.20
C GLU A 21 -3.95 -3.50 15.25
N LEU A 22 -2.69 -3.66 14.86
CA LEU A 22 -1.94 -4.91 14.95
C LEU A 22 -1.71 -5.33 16.41
N ALA A 23 -1.54 -4.37 17.33
CA ALA A 23 -1.40 -4.63 18.76
C ALA A 23 -2.74 -4.85 19.47
N ASN A 24 -3.87 -4.53 18.82
CA ASN A 24 -5.19 -4.69 19.40
C ASN A 24 -5.45 -6.19 19.68
N SER A 25 -5.98 -6.46 20.87
CA SER A 25 -6.13 -7.82 21.40
C SER A 25 -7.06 -8.69 20.56
N ASP A 26 -8.00 -8.09 19.82
CA ASP A 26 -8.86 -8.78 18.86
C ASP A 26 -8.10 -9.21 17.60
N PHE A 27 -7.20 -8.39 17.07
CA PHE A 27 -6.35 -8.79 15.94
C PHE A 27 -5.39 -9.91 16.35
N LYS A 28 -4.77 -9.83 17.53
CA LYS A 28 -3.96 -10.93 18.10
C LYS A 28 -4.77 -12.20 18.37
N LYS A 29 -5.99 -12.09 18.93
CA LYS A 29 -6.91 -13.23 19.12
C LYS A 29 -7.31 -13.87 17.79
N ASN A 30 -7.56 -13.06 16.77
CA ASN A 30 -7.88 -13.51 15.42
C ASN A 30 -6.66 -14.15 14.75
N MET A 31 -5.44 -13.65 14.98
CA MET A 31 -4.21 -14.27 14.51
C MET A 31 -3.91 -15.61 15.19
N ALA A 32 -4.11 -15.71 16.50
CA ALA A 32 -3.72 -16.88 17.31
C ALA A 32 -4.64 -18.12 17.17
N LYS A 33 -5.82 -18.00 16.56
CA LYS A 33 -6.77 -19.14 16.43
C LYS A 33 -6.48 -20.01 15.21
N ASP A 34 -5.96 -21.20 15.48
CA ASP A 34 -5.84 -22.41 14.65
C ASP A 34 -5.32 -22.23 13.19
N GLY A 35 -4.15 -22.81 12.90
CA GLY A 35 -3.37 -22.64 11.67
C GLY A 35 -3.93 -23.37 10.43
N SER A 36 -5.22 -23.69 10.42
CA SER A 36 -5.83 -24.36 9.27
C SER A 36 -5.79 -23.47 8.02
N ILE A 37 -5.60 -24.08 6.85
CA ILE A 37 -5.59 -23.39 5.55
C ILE A 37 -6.86 -22.54 5.36
N LEU A 38 -8.01 -23.03 5.81
CA LEU A 38 -9.28 -22.30 5.72
C LEU A 38 -9.29 -21.05 6.60
N ASN A 39 -8.68 -21.12 7.80
CA ASN A 39 -8.50 -19.97 8.66
C ASN A 39 -7.45 -19.00 8.11
N LEU A 40 -6.37 -19.49 7.49
CA LEU A 40 -5.40 -18.64 6.81
C LEU A 40 -6.03 -17.87 5.63
N PHE A 41 -6.85 -18.53 4.82
CA PHE A 41 -7.61 -17.90 3.74
C PHE A 41 -8.66 -16.90 4.25
N LYS A 42 -9.44 -17.25 5.29
CA LYS A 42 -10.37 -16.29 5.91
C LYS A 42 -9.63 -15.09 6.51
N LYS A 43 -8.44 -15.31 7.08
CA LYS A 43 -7.59 -14.25 7.64
C LYS A 43 -6.95 -13.37 6.58
N SER A 44 -6.57 -13.90 5.41
CA SER A 44 -6.08 -13.06 4.32
C SER A 44 -7.13 -12.04 3.86
N PHE A 45 -8.41 -12.40 3.86
CA PHE A 45 -9.49 -11.42 3.61
C PHE A 45 -9.61 -10.36 4.73
N SER A 46 -9.42 -10.73 6.00
CA SER A 46 -9.41 -9.73 7.09
C SER A 46 -8.23 -8.76 7.04
N VAL A 47 -7.09 -9.17 6.46
CA VAL A 47 -5.95 -8.28 6.22
C VAL A 47 -6.29 -7.25 5.14
N LEU A 48 -7.03 -7.64 4.10
CA LEU A 48 -7.51 -6.71 3.06
C LEU A 48 -8.42 -5.62 3.66
N GLU A 49 -9.33 -5.99 4.56
CA GLU A 49 -10.20 -5.04 5.27
C GLU A 49 -9.41 -4.00 6.09
N ILE A 50 -8.37 -4.44 6.80
CA ILE A 50 -7.48 -3.53 7.55
C ILE A 50 -6.73 -2.61 6.59
N MET A 51 -6.27 -3.14 5.45
CA MET A 51 -5.61 -2.35 4.42
C MET A 51 -6.52 -1.29 3.79
N LYS A 52 -7.85 -1.45 3.83
CA LYS A 52 -8.82 -0.39 3.44
C LYS A 52 -9.08 0.62 4.54
N LYS A 53 -9.20 0.17 5.80
CA LYS A 53 -9.57 1.03 6.92
C LYS A 53 -8.55 2.12 7.20
N ILE A 54 -7.26 1.79 7.14
CA ILE A 54 -6.20 2.72 7.50
C ILE A 54 -6.13 3.90 6.52
N PRO A 55 -6.02 3.69 5.19
CA PRO A 55 -6.06 4.80 4.24
C PRO A 55 -7.34 5.63 4.36
N ARG A 56 -8.49 4.96 4.55
CA ARG A 56 -9.77 5.65 4.73
C ARG A 56 -9.77 6.58 5.95
N SER A 57 -9.22 6.15 7.07
CA SER A 57 -9.11 7.00 8.27
C SER A 57 -8.22 8.23 8.07
N VAL A 58 -7.18 8.12 7.24
CA VAL A 58 -6.32 9.26 6.88
C VAL A 58 -7.05 10.20 5.92
N ILE A 59 -7.77 9.66 4.93
CA ILE A 59 -8.55 10.47 3.98
C ILE A 59 -9.62 11.29 4.70
N LEU A 60 -10.29 10.68 5.67
CA LEU A 60 -11.35 11.32 6.45
C LEU A 60 -10.83 12.19 7.61
N SER A 61 -9.52 12.28 7.81
CA SER A 61 -8.96 13.09 8.90
C SER A 61 -9.15 14.58 8.62
N ASP A 62 -9.37 15.36 9.67
CA ASP A 62 -9.59 16.81 9.56
C ASP A 62 -8.37 17.50 8.91
N GLU A 63 -7.15 17.00 9.15
CA GLU A 63 -5.94 17.52 8.55
C GLU A 63 -5.91 17.30 7.04
N MET A 64 -6.25 16.09 6.57
CA MET A 64 -6.28 15.78 5.15
C MET A 64 -7.40 16.53 4.44
N GLN A 65 -8.58 16.62 5.06
CA GLN A 65 -9.70 17.39 4.51
C GLN A 65 -9.37 18.89 4.46
N THR A 66 -8.73 19.44 5.49
CA THR A 66 -8.29 20.84 5.49
C THR A 66 -7.26 21.08 4.39
N PHE A 67 -6.32 20.16 4.20
CA PHE A 67 -5.29 20.21 3.16
C PHE A 67 -5.87 20.15 1.74
N ILE A 68 -6.81 19.23 1.49
CA ILE A 68 -7.48 19.12 0.19
C ILE A 68 -8.32 20.38 -0.10
N ASN A 69 -8.99 20.92 0.92
CA ASN A 69 -9.88 22.08 0.78
C ASN A 69 -9.15 23.43 0.82
N THR A 70 -7.83 23.47 1.00
CA THR A 70 -7.09 24.75 1.05
C THR A 70 -7.07 25.47 -0.32
N LYS A 71 -7.48 24.78 -1.40
CA LYS A 71 -7.46 25.26 -2.81
C LYS A 71 -6.11 25.83 -3.24
N GLN A 72 -5.03 25.39 -2.57
CA GLN A 72 -3.68 25.78 -2.92
C GLN A 72 -3.26 25.01 -4.18
N GLU A 73 -2.73 25.73 -5.17
CA GLU A 73 -2.17 25.12 -6.36
C GLU A 73 -0.75 24.61 -6.07
N PHE A 74 -0.46 23.39 -6.52
CA PHE A 74 0.84 22.75 -6.37
C PHE A 74 1.43 22.41 -7.73
N ASP A 75 2.73 22.62 -7.89
CA ASP A 75 3.44 22.28 -9.14
C ASP A 75 3.79 20.78 -9.20
N ALA A 76 4.00 20.17 -8.02
CA ALA A 76 4.28 18.74 -7.86
C ALA A 76 4.02 18.27 -6.42
N ILE A 77 3.70 16.99 -6.29
CA ILE A 77 3.56 16.26 -5.02
C ILE A 77 4.75 15.31 -4.89
N ILE A 78 5.61 15.51 -3.91
CA ILE A 78 6.67 14.56 -3.58
C ILE A 78 6.12 13.60 -2.53
N SER A 79 5.99 12.33 -2.86
CA SER A 79 5.49 11.32 -1.94
C SER A 79 6.51 10.22 -1.70
N GLY A 80 6.77 9.91 -0.43
CA GLY A 80 7.39 8.64 -0.09
C GLY A 80 6.49 7.50 -0.56
N PHE A 81 7.06 6.38 -1.02
CA PHE A 81 6.26 5.20 -1.30
C PHE A 81 5.57 4.75 -0.01
N SER A 82 4.28 5.08 0.06
CA SER A 82 3.35 4.62 1.07
C SER A 82 2.79 3.29 0.60
N GLU A 83 2.62 2.33 1.51
CA GLU A 83 1.99 1.04 1.24
C GLU A 83 0.51 1.16 0.82
N SER A 84 -0.03 2.38 0.72
CA SER A 84 -1.38 2.62 0.19
C SER A 84 -1.35 3.46 -1.09
N TRP A 85 -1.79 2.82 -2.16
CA TRP A 85 -1.94 3.37 -3.52
C TRP A 85 -3.05 4.43 -3.62
N VAL A 86 -3.97 4.46 -2.64
CA VAL A 86 -5.13 5.38 -2.65
C VAL A 86 -4.69 6.83 -2.70
N PHE A 87 -3.56 7.16 -2.07
CA PHE A 87 -3.01 8.52 -2.06
C PHE A 87 -2.51 9.00 -3.43
N PHE A 88 -2.38 8.12 -4.42
CA PHE A 88 -2.12 8.57 -5.79
C PHE A 88 -3.29 9.34 -6.41
N GLY A 89 -4.51 9.16 -5.86
CA GLY A 89 -5.67 9.97 -6.24
C GLY A 89 -5.49 11.45 -5.95
N LEU A 90 -4.62 11.82 -5.01
CA LEU A 90 -4.26 13.23 -4.74
C LEU A 90 -3.71 13.95 -5.97
N SER A 91 -3.13 13.23 -6.93
CA SER A 91 -2.69 13.83 -8.19
C SER A 91 -3.86 14.45 -8.95
N GLN A 92 -5.01 13.78 -8.96
CA GLN A 92 -6.23 14.27 -9.58
C GLN A 92 -6.85 15.38 -8.73
N THR A 93 -6.94 15.17 -7.41
CA THR A 93 -7.53 16.13 -6.47
C THR A 93 -6.77 17.45 -6.43
N LEU A 94 -5.44 17.46 -6.57
CA LEU A 94 -4.63 18.69 -6.53
C LEU A 94 -4.19 19.15 -7.91
N ASN A 95 -4.61 18.44 -8.97
CA ASN A 95 -4.19 18.68 -10.35
C ASN A 95 -2.66 18.84 -10.51
N ALA A 96 -1.90 17.99 -9.82
CA ALA A 96 -0.44 18.06 -9.76
C ALA A 96 0.20 16.68 -9.96
N PRO A 97 1.33 16.57 -10.68
CA PRO A 97 2.04 15.32 -10.85
C PRO A 97 2.64 14.82 -9.53
N ILE A 98 2.62 13.50 -9.30
CA ILE A 98 3.26 12.86 -8.15
C ILE A 98 4.66 12.37 -8.52
N ILE A 99 5.66 12.82 -7.76
CA ILE A 99 7.03 12.33 -7.78
C ILE A 99 7.19 11.37 -6.60
N LEU A 100 7.40 10.10 -6.90
CA LEU A 100 7.46 9.06 -5.88
C LEU A 100 8.90 8.72 -5.49
N ILE A 101 9.19 8.72 -4.19
CA ILE A 101 10.50 8.39 -3.62
C ILE A 101 10.39 7.09 -2.80
N ALA A 102 11.06 6.04 -3.25
CA ALA A 102 11.10 4.76 -2.57
C ALA A 102 12.51 4.48 -2.02
N PRO A 103 12.77 4.66 -0.71
CA PRO A 103 14.07 4.31 -0.12
C PRO A 103 14.24 2.79 0.08
N GLN A 104 13.21 2.00 -0.24
CA GLN A 104 13.23 0.55 -0.09
C GLN A 104 13.90 -0.15 -1.28
N LYS A 105 14.42 -1.36 -1.02
CA LYS A 105 14.91 -2.24 -2.09
C LYS A 105 13.77 -2.54 -3.08
N LEU A 106 14.15 -2.78 -4.34
CA LEU A 106 13.22 -3.24 -5.35
C LEU A 106 12.48 -4.48 -4.83
N SER A 107 11.16 -4.39 -4.78
CA SER A 107 10.29 -5.44 -4.30
C SER A 107 9.06 -5.51 -5.18
N ILE A 108 8.38 -6.66 -5.13
CA ILE A 108 7.16 -6.95 -5.86
C ILE A 108 6.07 -5.88 -5.69
N MET A 109 6.08 -5.16 -4.56
CA MET A 109 5.14 -4.08 -4.25
C MET A 109 5.44 -2.80 -5.05
N VAL A 110 6.71 -2.50 -5.31
CA VAL A 110 7.16 -1.23 -5.91
C VAL A 110 7.34 -1.33 -7.42
N GLU A 111 7.74 -2.50 -7.91
CA GLU A 111 8.08 -2.76 -9.32
C GLU A 111 7.04 -2.21 -10.30
N SER A 112 5.76 -2.47 -10.02
CA SER A 112 4.63 -2.04 -10.85
C SER A 112 4.48 -0.52 -10.93
N PHE A 113 4.97 0.24 -9.95
CA PHE A 113 4.81 1.70 -9.87
C PHE A 113 5.98 2.45 -10.49
N ILE A 114 7.16 1.86 -10.52
CA ILE A 114 8.38 2.48 -11.07
C ILE A 114 8.73 1.97 -12.46
N GLY A 115 7.97 1.01 -13.01
CA GLY A 115 8.20 0.45 -14.34
C GLY A 115 9.45 -0.44 -14.44
N VAL A 116 9.97 -0.91 -13.31
CA VAL A 116 11.14 -1.80 -13.24
C VAL A 116 10.66 -3.16 -12.77
N TYR A 117 10.85 -4.20 -13.58
CA TYR A 117 10.45 -5.57 -13.23
C TYR A 117 11.68 -6.45 -13.04
N ALA A 118 11.81 -7.00 -11.84
CA ALA A 118 12.79 -8.03 -11.59
C ALA A 118 12.32 -9.37 -12.18
N HIS A 119 13.26 -10.21 -12.61
CA HIS A 119 12.91 -11.54 -13.07
C HIS A 119 12.58 -12.44 -11.88
N ASP A 120 11.36 -12.97 -11.83
CA ASP A 120 10.80 -13.72 -10.70
C ASP A 120 11.60 -14.98 -10.32
N SER A 121 12.45 -15.50 -11.22
CA SER A 121 13.31 -16.66 -10.95
C SER A 121 14.74 -16.30 -10.52
N PHE A 122 15.14 -15.02 -10.53
CA PHE A 122 16.50 -14.58 -10.20
C PHE A 122 16.55 -13.69 -8.94
N VAL A 123 15.51 -12.91 -8.69
CA VAL A 123 15.44 -12.06 -7.49
C VAL A 123 14.67 -12.79 -6.40
N ALA A 124 15.34 -13.07 -5.29
CA ALA A 124 14.73 -13.72 -4.14
C ALA A 124 13.59 -12.85 -3.60
N ASN A 125 12.42 -13.46 -3.45
CA ASN A 125 11.26 -12.80 -2.86
C ASN A 125 11.57 -12.48 -1.39
N PRO A 126 11.39 -11.22 -0.94
CA PRO A 126 11.75 -10.79 0.41
C PRO A 126 10.90 -11.45 1.52
N PHE A 127 9.74 -12.00 1.19
CA PHE A 127 8.88 -12.75 2.12
C PHE A 127 9.29 -14.21 2.25
N LEU A 128 10.11 -14.71 1.33
CA LEU A 128 10.72 -16.04 1.44
C LEU A 128 12.11 -15.90 2.07
N ARG A 129 12.49 -16.90 2.88
CA ARG A 129 13.85 -16.98 3.43
C ARG A 129 14.83 -17.55 2.39
N LEU A 130 14.84 -16.97 1.20
CA LEU A 130 15.71 -17.34 0.09
C LEU A 130 16.87 -16.35 -0.04
N ASN A 131 17.99 -16.83 -0.56
CA ASN A 131 19.18 -16.02 -0.82
C ASN A 131 19.36 -15.81 -2.34
N ASP A 132 20.25 -14.90 -2.74
CA ASP A 132 20.57 -14.64 -4.16
C ASP A 132 21.09 -15.87 -4.91
N LYS A 133 21.53 -16.90 -4.18
CA LYS A 133 21.92 -18.20 -4.71
C LYS A 133 20.78 -19.21 -4.53
N MET A 134 19.84 -19.21 -5.48
CA MET A 134 18.73 -20.17 -5.55
C MET A 134 19.04 -21.34 -6.50
N ASN A 135 18.81 -22.56 -6.02
CA ASN A 135 18.77 -23.77 -6.87
C ASN A 135 17.48 -23.82 -7.71
N PHE A 136 17.36 -24.78 -8.63
CA PHE A 136 16.23 -24.85 -9.56
C PHE A 136 14.86 -24.92 -8.86
N ILE A 137 14.73 -25.74 -7.81
CA ILE A 137 13.47 -25.90 -7.07
C ILE A 137 13.12 -24.62 -6.31
N GLU A 138 14.11 -24.00 -5.68
CA GLU A 138 13.93 -22.71 -4.99
C GLU A 138 13.47 -21.63 -5.97
N ARG A 139 14.01 -21.59 -7.19
CA ARG A 139 13.57 -20.66 -8.25
C ARG A 139 12.14 -20.92 -8.69
N CYS A 140 11.73 -22.17 -8.81
CA CYS A 140 10.34 -22.52 -9.13
C CYS A 140 9.37 -22.06 -8.02
N ILE A 141 9.72 -22.31 -6.76
CA ILE A 141 8.93 -21.86 -5.60
C ILE A 141 8.87 -20.33 -5.55
N ASN A 142 10.02 -19.67 -5.72
CA ASN A 142 10.12 -18.20 -5.74
C ASN A 142 9.25 -17.59 -6.83
N THR A 143 9.29 -18.17 -8.04
CA THR A 143 8.48 -17.72 -9.17
C THR A 143 6.97 -17.90 -8.89
N LEU A 144 6.57 -19.07 -8.37
CA LEU A 144 5.16 -19.33 -8.06
C LEU A 144 4.62 -18.37 -6.99
N VAL A 145 5.42 -18.10 -5.95
CA VAL A 145 5.06 -17.15 -4.89
C VAL A 145 4.99 -15.73 -5.42
N ASN A 146 5.95 -15.30 -6.24
CA ASN A 146 5.92 -13.98 -6.88
C ASN A 146 4.65 -13.78 -7.72
N ILE A 147 4.28 -14.76 -8.56
CA ILE A 147 3.05 -14.70 -9.36
C ILE A 147 1.82 -14.59 -8.45
N LEU A 148 1.72 -15.43 -7.42
CA LEU A 148 0.61 -15.38 -6.47
C LEU A 148 0.53 -14.02 -5.76
N MET A 149 1.67 -13.46 -5.35
CA MET A 149 1.74 -12.14 -4.75
C MET A 149 1.31 -11.03 -5.70
N ARG A 150 1.73 -11.05 -6.97
CA ARG A 150 1.27 -10.07 -7.98
C ARG A 150 -0.25 -10.11 -8.13
N LEU A 151 -0.84 -11.31 -8.17
CA LEU A 151 -2.29 -11.48 -8.25
C LEU A 151 -2.99 -10.95 -6.99
N LEU A 152 -2.46 -11.24 -5.79
CA LEU A 152 -3.01 -10.74 -4.53
C LEU A 152 -2.92 -9.21 -4.44
N ILE A 153 -1.82 -8.61 -4.89
CA ILE A 153 -1.64 -7.14 -4.93
C ILE A 153 -2.63 -6.52 -5.91
N GLN A 154 -2.75 -7.06 -7.13
CA GLN A 154 -3.74 -6.56 -8.10
C GLN A 154 -5.17 -6.68 -7.55
N PHE A 155 -5.50 -7.79 -6.91
CA PHE A 155 -6.79 -7.96 -6.26
C PHE A 155 -7.00 -6.95 -5.12
N ALA A 156 -5.97 -6.66 -4.32
CA ALA A 156 -6.03 -5.67 -3.25
C ALA A 156 -6.19 -4.24 -3.80
N ILE A 157 -5.50 -3.89 -4.90
CA ILE A 157 -5.67 -2.61 -5.60
C ILE A 157 -7.10 -2.47 -6.11
N TRP A 158 -7.62 -3.50 -6.79
CA TRP A 158 -9.00 -3.49 -7.27
C TRP A 158 -9.99 -3.32 -6.10
N ASN A 159 -9.78 -4.04 -5.00
CA ASN A 159 -10.63 -3.92 -3.82
C ASN A 159 -10.62 -2.51 -3.19
N GLN A 160 -9.63 -1.67 -3.51
CA GLN A 160 -9.47 -0.29 -3.02
C GLN A 160 -9.85 0.81 -4.02
N GLU A 161 -10.31 0.45 -5.23
CA GLU A 161 -10.68 1.44 -6.26
C GLU A 161 -11.78 2.41 -5.81
N ASP A 162 -12.69 1.96 -4.94
CA ASP A 162 -13.73 2.80 -4.34
C ASP A 162 -13.16 3.95 -3.51
N LEU A 163 -12.13 3.68 -2.70
CA LEU A 163 -11.44 4.71 -1.91
C LEU A 163 -10.65 5.66 -2.80
N PHE A 164 -10.06 5.15 -3.88
CA PHE A 164 -9.39 5.98 -4.89
C PHE A 164 -10.38 6.92 -5.58
N ALA A 165 -11.60 6.45 -5.88
CA ALA A 165 -12.66 7.30 -6.41
C ALA A 165 -13.13 8.33 -5.37
N GLU A 166 -13.27 7.95 -4.10
CA GLU A 166 -13.68 8.84 -3.00
C GLU A 166 -12.74 10.05 -2.85
N ILE A 167 -11.42 9.83 -2.87
CA ILE A 167 -10.43 10.93 -2.77
C ILE A 167 -10.36 11.78 -4.04
N SER A 168 -10.67 11.20 -5.21
CA SER A 168 -10.63 11.91 -6.48
C SER A 168 -11.90 12.75 -6.71
N GLN A 169 -13.04 12.35 -6.13
CA GLN A 169 -14.34 13.01 -6.28
C GLN A 169 -14.61 14.13 -5.27
N THR A 170 -13.85 14.24 -4.18
CA THR A 170 -14.03 15.28 -3.13
C THR A 170 -13.91 16.73 -3.62
N GLN A 171 -13.56 16.96 -4.89
CA GLN A 171 -13.58 18.29 -5.52
C GLN A 171 -14.89 18.70 -6.20
N ASN A 172 -15.89 17.81 -6.36
CA ASN A 172 -17.17 18.17 -6.99
C ASN A 172 -18.33 18.15 -5.98
N PRO A 173 -18.53 19.21 -5.18
CA PRO A 173 -19.85 19.46 -4.64
C PRO A 173 -20.75 19.88 -5.82
N ILE A 174 -21.87 19.17 -5.97
CA ILE A 174 -23.01 19.59 -6.81
C ILE A 174 -23.51 20.95 -6.31
#